data_AF-A0A943GBH0-F1
#
_entry.id   AF-A0A943GBH0-F1
#
_cell.length_a   1.000
_cell.length_b   1.000
_cell.length_c   1.000
_cell.angle_alpha   90.00
_cell.angle_beta   90.00
_cell.angle_gamma   90.00
#
_symmetry.space_group_name_H-M   'P 1'
#
loop_
_entity.id
_entity.type
_entity.pdbx_description
1 polymer ?
#
loop_
_entity_poly.entity_id
_entity_poly.type
_entity_poly.pdbx_seq_one_letter_code
_entity_poly.pdbx_strand_id
1 'polypeptide(L)'
;AAAPVDSYVAPVPGEMPGYDCDVIMAAGDFIQGSSIELSADGPIRPPYTIYFQGGLTWPHAKLGILSSVQRLYEKGLAKLPNNDTDAVR
;
A
#
# COMPACT_ATOMS: atom_id res chain seq x y z
N ALA A 1 0.95 10.83 -0.82
CA ALA A 1 0.22 9.82 -1.60
C ALA A 1 0.94 9.60 -2.92
N ALA A 2 0.86 8.39 -3.49
CA ALA A 2 1.60 8.04 -4.71
C ALA A 2 0.70 7.69 -5.91
N ALA A 3 -0.62 7.74 -5.74
CA ALA A 3 -1.59 7.53 -6.81
C ALA A 3 -1.81 8.83 -7.64
N PRO A 4 -2.16 8.73 -8.93
CA PRO A 4 -2.41 9.88 -9.79
C PRO A 4 -3.78 10.55 -9.55
N VAL A 5 -4.80 9.77 -9.17
CA VAL A 5 -6.18 10.24 -8.91
C VAL A 5 -6.50 10.12 -7.42
N ASP A 6 -7.33 11.03 -6.89
CA ASP A 6 -7.78 11.09 -5.49
C ASP A 6 -6.67 10.99 -4.43
N SER A 7 -5.48 11.45 -4.80
CA SER A 7 -4.28 11.39 -3.96
C SER A 7 -4.36 12.21 -2.66
N TYR A 8 -5.34 13.12 -2.55
CA TYR A 8 -5.63 13.89 -1.34
C TYR A 8 -6.63 13.20 -0.40
N VAL A 9 -7.29 12.14 -0.86
CA VAL A 9 -8.27 11.38 -0.07
C VAL A 9 -7.53 10.36 0.79
N ALA A 10 -7.78 10.38 2.09
CA ALA A 10 -7.24 9.40 3.02
C ALA A 10 -8.18 8.17 3.07
N PRO A 11 -7.69 6.96 2.78
CA PRO A 11 -8.51 5.77 2.90
C PRO A 11 -8.85 5.50 4.36
N VAL A 12 -10.08 5.07 4.61
CA VAL A 12 -10.58 4.65 5.92
C VAL A 12 -11.12 3.21 5.83
N PRO A 13 -11.05 2.42 6.91
CA PRO A 13 -11.67 1.11 6.94
C PRO A 13 -13.18 1.17 6.68
N GLY A 14 -13.70 0.20 5.96
CA GLY A 14 -15.14 0.05 5.76
C GLY A 14 -15.56 -1.40 5.53
N GLU A 15 -16.86 -1.65 5.63
CA GLU A 15 -17.46 -2.96 5.39
C GLU A 15 -17.31 -3.36 3.91
N MET A 16 -16.79 -4.56 3.67
CA MET A 16 -16.66 -5.11 2.32
C MET A 16 -17.39 -6.45 2.21
N PRO A 17 -18.30 -6.63 1.23
CA PRO A 17 -19.03 -7.89 1.07
C PRO A 17 -18.08 -9.08 0.94
N GLY A 18 -18.34 -10.14 1.73
CA GLY A 18 -17.51 -11.35 1.75
C GLY A 18 -16.40 -11.36 2.79
N TYR A 19 -16.18 -10.26 3.51
CA TYR A 19 -15.27 -10.18 4.65
C TYR A 19 -16.04 -10.12 5.98
N ASP A 20 -15.47 -10.72 7.02
CA ASP A 20 -15.97 -10.71 8.40
C ASP A 20 -15.41 -9.54 9.24
N CYS A 21 -14.63 -8.67 8.61
CA CYS A 21 -13.95 -7.54 9.21
C CYS A 21 -13.90 -6.38 8.20
N ASP A 22 -13.68 -5.18 8.71
CA ASP A 22 -13.46 -4.02 7.86
C ASP A 22 -12.21 -4.23 6.99
N VAL A 23 -12.29 -3.74 5.75
CA VAL A 23 -11.19 -3.73 4.80
C VAL A 23 -10.81 -2.28 4.54
N ILE A 24 -9.51 -1.99 4.50
CA ILE A 24 -9.00 -0.70 4.02
C ILE A 24 -8.48 -0.88 2.60
N MET A 25 -8.76 0.09 1.72
CA MET A 25 -8.35 0.05 0.32
C MET A 25 -7.86 1.41 -0.15
N ALA A 26 -6.69 1.43 -0.80
CA ALA A 26 -6.17 2.55 -1.58
C ALA A 26 -6.33 2.21 -3.07
N ALA A 27 -7.24 2.92 -3.74
CA ALA A 27 -7.61 2.71 -5.14
C ALA A 27 -7.73 4.07 -5.85
N GLY A 28 -6.60 4.76 -6.04
CA GLY A 28 -6.53 6.05 -6.72
C GLY A 28 -6.42 5.89 -8.25
N ASP A 29 -7.30 5.06 -8.79
CA ASP A 29 -7.26 4.55 -10.16
C ASP A 29 -8.05 5.46 -11.11
N PHE A 30 -7.66 5.51 -12.38
CA PHE A 30 -8.42 6.23 -13.42
C PHE A 30 -9.75 5.54 -13.71
N ILE A 31 -9.77 4.20 -13.69
CA ILE A 31 -10.99 3.41 -13.77
C ILE A 31 -11.33 2.89 -12.39
N GLN A 32 -12.53 3.20 -11.90
CA GLN A 32 -12.96 2.84 -10.55
C GLN A 32 -12.90 1.32 -10.32
N GLY A 33 -12.14 0.89 -9.31
CA GLY A 33 -11.99 -0.51 -8.92
C GLY A 33 -11.02 -1.32 -9.80
N SER A 34 -10.18 -0.64 -10.58
CA SER A 34 -9.22 -1.26 -11.49
C SER A 34 -8.00 -1.82 -10.75
N SER A 35 -7.97 -3.14 -10.52
CA SER A 35 -6.83 -3.80 -9.86
C SER A 35 -5.59 -4.01 -10.76
N ILE A 36 -5.66 -3.61 -12.03
CA ILE A 36 -4.48 -3.54 -12.92
C ILE A 36 -3.72 -2.21 -12.74
N GLU A 37 -4.40 -1.19 -12.22
CA GLU A 37 -3.79 0.03 -11.73
C GLU A 37 -3.24 -0.19 -10.31
N LEU A 38 -2.32 0.69 -9.87
CA LEU A 38 -1.62 0.47 -8.61
C LEU A 38 -2.59 0.64 -7.45
N SER A 39 -2.91 -0.46 -6.78
CA SER A 39 -3.82 -0.50 -5.65
C SER A 39 -3.23 -1.30 -4.49
N ALA A 40 -3.74 -1.02 -3.29
CA ALA A 40 -3.41 -1.80 -2.11
C ALA A 40 -4.60 -1.93 -1.17
N ASP A 41 -4.85 -3.14 -0.69
CA ASP A 41 -5.96 -3.42 0.21
C ASP A 41 -5.61 -4.52 1.22
N GLY A 42 -6.36 -4.56 2.32
CA GLY A 42 -6.22 -5.63 3.29
C GLY A 42 -7.18 -5.53 4.47
N PRO A 43 -7.43 -6.65 5.16
CA PRO A 43 -8.36 -6.71 6.26
C PRO A 43 -7.77 -6.07 7.52
N ILE A 44 -8.60 -5.34 8.27
CA ILE A 44 -8.27 -4.78 9.59
C ILE A 44 -8.40 -5.87 10.65
N ARG A 45 -7.54 -6.89 10.55
CA ARG A 45 -7.40 -7.94 11.56
C ARG A 45 -5.96 -8.45 11.60
N PRO A 46 -5.48 -8.93 12.76
CA PRO A 46 -4.18 -9.59 12.84
C PRO A 46 -4.03 -10.72 11.80
N PRO A 47 -2.88 -10.82 11.10
CA PRO A 47 -1.62 -10.09 11.29
C PRO A 47 -1.48 -8.76 10.50
N TYR A 48 -2.60 -8.11 10.14
CA TYR A 48 -2.67 -6.83 9.40
C TYR A 48 -1.96 -6.89 8.05
N THR A 49 -2.21 -7.95 7.29
CA THR A 49 -1.65 -8.16 5.95
C THR A 49 -2.24 -7.16 4.96
N ILE A 50 -1.37 -6.55 4.16
CA ILE A 50 -1.73 -5.70 3.02
C ILE A 50 -1.25 -6.37 1.74
N TYR A 51 -2.11 -6.39 0.73
CA TYR A 51 -1.81 -6.85 -0.62
C TYR A 51 -1.56 -5.63 -1.51
N PHE A 52 -0.44 -5.63 -2.23
CA PHE A 52 -0.12 -4.63 -3.26
C PHE A 52 -0.24 -5.31 -4.62
N GLN A 53 -1.03 -4.73 -5.52
CA GLN A 53 -1.18 -5.24 -6.88
C GLN A 53 -1.23 -4.12 -7.93
N GLY A 54 -1.07 -4.53 -9.18
CA GLY A 54 -1.19 -3.64 -10.34
C GLY A 54 -0.05 -2.63 -10.46
N GLY A 55 -0.25 -1.67 -11.34
CA GLY A 55 0.71 -0.65 -11.73
C GLY A 55 0.94 -0.65 -13.24
N LEU A 56 0.25 0.26 -13.92
CA LEU A 56 0.29 0.40 -15.39
C LEU A 56 1.71 0.53 -15.95
N THR A 57 2.60 1.15 -15.19
CA THR A 57 4.00 1.27 -15.54
C THR A 57 4.87 0.89 -14.35
N TRP A 58 5.98 0.20 -14.64
CA TRP A 58 6.94 -0.20 -13.61
C TRP A 58 7.47 0.97 -12.76
N PRO A 59 7.81 2.15 -13.33
CA PRO A 59 8.25 3.29 -12.53
C PRO A 59 7.21 3.76 -11.52
N HIS A 60 5.93 3.75 -11.91
CA HIS A 60 4.83 4.14 -11.02
C HIS A 60 4.68 3.16 -9.85
N ALA A 61 4.65 1.86 -10.13
CA ALA A 61 4.58 0.82 -9.10
C ALA A 61 5.77 0.91 -8.13
N LYS A 62 7.00 1.04 -8.65
CA LYS A 62 8.21 1.18 -7.83
C LYS A 62 8.16 2.42 -6.94
N LEU A 63 7.77 3.58 -7.49
CA LEU A 63 7.66 4.81 -6.72
C LEU A 63 6.61 4.70 -5.62
N GLY A 64 5.47 4.06 -5.91
CA GLY A 64 4.41 3.83 -4.92
C GLY A 64 4.86 2.98 -3.74
N ILE A 65 5.55 1.87 -4.00
CA ILE A 65 6.09 1.01 -2.95
C ILE A 65 7.15 1.75 -2.12
N LEU A 66 8.11 2.43 -2.77
CA LEU A 66 9.15 3.18 -2.07
C LEU A 66 8.57 4.29 -1.19
N SER A 67 7.55 5.00 -1.68
CA SER A 67 6.86 6.05 -0.91
C SER A 67 6.16 5.49 0.32
N SER A 68 5.53 4.31 0.21
CA SER A 68 4.89 3.61 1.32
C SER A 68 5.90 3.20 2.40
N VAL A 69 7.02 2.60 2.00
CA VAL A 69 8.09 2.20 2.92
C VAL A 69 8.73 3.42 3.60
N GLN A 70 9.02 4.47 2.84
CA GLN A 70 9.54 5.73 3.36
C GLN A 70 8.62 6.31 4.45
N ARG A 71 7.29 6.28 4.21
CA ARG A 71 6.32 6.78 5.18
C ARG A 71 6.24 5.95 6.45
N LEU A 72 6.39 4.62 6.34
CA LEU A 72 6.46 3.73 7.50
C LEU A 72 7.74 4.00 8.31
N TYR A 73 8.87 4.21 7.63
CA TYR A 73 10.14 4.55 8.27
C TYR A 73 10.07 5.88 9.01
N GLU A 74 9.54 6.94 8.39
CA GLU A 74 9.34 8.25 9.03
C GLU A 74 8.45 8.21 10.28
N LYS A 75 7.49 7.28 10.31
CA LYS A 75 6.60 7.06 11.46
C LYS A 75 7.19 6.12 12.50
N GLY A 76 8.40 5.59 12.29
CA GLY A 76 9.03 4.60 13.18
C GLY A 76 8.35 3.23 13.18
N LEU A 77 7.53 2.92 12.17
CA LEU A 77 6.81 1.66 12.03
C LEU A 77 7.60 0.60 11.23
N ALA A 78 8.63 1.01 10.49
CA ALA A 78 9.53 0.12 9.77
C ALA A 78 10.98 0.46 10.08
N LYS A 79 11.84 -0.56 10.15
CA LYS A 79 13.30 -0.41 10.23
C LYS A 79 13.89 -0.79 8.89
N LEU A 80 14.74 0.08 8.34
CA LEU A 80 15.52 -0.26 7.16
C LEU A 80 16.75 -1.05 7.60
N PRO A 81 17.19 -2.03 6.79
CA PRO A 81 18.46 -2.69 7.04
C PRO A 81 19.58 -1.64 7.00
N ASN A 82 20.48 -1.68 7.97
CA ASN A 82 21.66 -0.82 7.94
C ASN A 82 22.60 -1.31 6.82
N ASN A 83 23.19 -0.39 6.07
CA ASN A 83 24.17 -0.73 5.04
C ASN A 83 25.50 -1.27 5.61
N ASP A 84 25.63 -1.36 6.93
CA ASP A 84 26.76 -1.99 7.60
C ASP A 84 26.30 -3.30 8.27
N THR A 85 26.80 -4.42 7.74
CA THR A 85 26.89 -5.79 8.33
C THR A 85 25.74 -6.82 8.32
N ASP A 86 24.52 -6.54 7.85
CA ASP A 86 23.45 -7.57 7.91
C ASP A 86 23.22 -8.38 6.60
N ALA A 87 24.08 -8.21 5.59
CA ALA A 87 23.99 -8.98 4.32
C ALA A 87 24.70 -10.35 4.35
N VAL A 88 25.22 -10.79 5.51
CA VAL A 88 25.93 -12.08 5.62
C VAL A 88 25.51 -12.81 6.91
N ARG A 89 24.27 -13.29 6.99
CA ARG A 89 23.88 -14.46 7.80
C ARG A 89 22.68 -15.18 7.19
#